data_AF-A0A0Q5UDF0-F1
#
_entry.id   AF-A0A0Q5UDF0-F1
#
_cell.length_a   1.000
_cell.length_b   1.000
_cell.length_c   1.000
_cell.angle_alpha   90.00
_cell.angle_beta   90.00
_cell.angle_gamma   90.00
#
_symmetry.space_group_name_H-M   'P 1'
#
loop_
_entity.id
_entity.type
_entity.pdbx_description
1 polymer ?
#
loop_
_entity_poly.entity_id
_entity_poly.type
_entity_poly.pdbx_seq_one_letter_code
_entity_poly.pdbx_strand_id
1 'polypeptide(L)'
;MISLGSKSMAQTTPATNLPSVINAASAYGKINNEFYDFAVGEMVLVQTFQTNSLSLTQGFLQPIIISQNAADLVIANNFITPNGDGKNDFFVVKGLEKYLSNKVTIFDRAGRVVYSASNYQNNWDGYYNGRPLAEDTYYFVIDVDSAGTVKGFISVLYKK
;
A
#
# COMPACT_ATOMS: atom_id res chain seq x y z
N MET A 1 -30.38 24.81 -49.11
CA MET A 1 -30.09 25.16 -47.70
C MET A 1 -30.40 23.92 -46.86
N ILE A 2 -29.42 23.47 -46.09
CA ILE A 2 -29.38 22.19 -45.36
C ILE A 2 -30.09 22.37 -44.01
N SER A 3 -30.83 21.37 -43.52
CA SER A 3 -31.12 21.25 -42.08
C SER A 3 -31.00 19.80 -41.65
N LEU A 4 -29.92 19.52 -40.92
CA LEU A 4 -29.62 18.25 -40.26
C LEU A 4 -30.51 18.12 -39.02
N GLY A 5 -31.33 17.08 -38.95
CA GLY A 5 -32.05 16.69 -37.74
C GLY A 5 -31.06 16.17 -36.69
N SER A 6 -31.01 16.83 -35.54
CA SER A 6 -30.11 16.53 -34.43
C SER A 6 -30.36 15.14 -33.84
N LYS A 7 -29.31 14.31 -33.76
CA LYS A 7 -29.26 13.11 -32.92
C LYS A 7 -29.56 13.49 -31.47
N SER A 8 -30.63 12.94 -30.90
CA SER A 8 -30.87 12.97 -29.46
C SER A 8 -29.80 12.14 -28.76
N MET A 9 -28.97 12.80 -27.95
CA MET A 9 -27.94 12.18 -27.14
C MET A 9 -28.61 11.24 -26.13
N ALA A 10 -28.14 9.99 -26.04
CA ALA A 10 -28.47 9.12 -24.93
C ALA A 10 -27.91 9.76 -23.66
N GLN A 11 -28.79 10.28 -22.81
CA GLN A 11 -28.44 10.83 -21.51
C GLN A 11 -28.06 9.64 -20.62
N THR A 12 -26.76 9.37 -20.49
CA THR A 12 -26.24 8.43 -19.50
C THR A 12 -26.51 9.03 -18.13
N THR A 13 -27.57 8.56 -17.46
CA THR A 13 -27.85 8.92 -16.07
C THR A 13 -26.63 8.53 -15.24
N PRO A 14 -26.04 9.44 -14.46
CA PRO A 14 -24.92 9.09 -13.60
C PRO A 14 -25.39 8.03 -12.59
N ALA A 15 -24.69 6.91 -12.53
CA ALA A 15 -24.90 5.90 -11.49
C ALA A 15 -24.76 6.59 -10.14
N THR A 16 -25.87 6.74 -9.43
CA THR A 16 -25.89 7.34 -8.10
C THR A 16 -25.32 6.29 -7.16
N ASN A 17 -24.12 6.53 -6.63
CA ASN A 17 -23.47 5.65 -5.68
C ASN A 17 -24.36 5.53 -4.43
N LEU A 18 -25.14 4.45 -4.36
CA LEU A 18 -25.91 4.08 -3.17
C LEU A 18 -24.95 3.59 -2.07
N PRO A 19 -25.31 3.77 -0.77
CA PRO A 19 -24.50 3.32 0.34
C PRO A 19 -24.30 1.79 0.28
N SER A 20 -23.04 1.35 0.38
CA SER A 20 -22.70 -0.07 0.53
C SER A 20 -22.94 -0.52 1.97
N VAL A 21 -23.62 -1.65 2.15
CA VAL A 21 -23.79 -2.29 3.46
C VAL A 21 -22.91 -3.52 3.49
N ILE A 22 -22.12 -3.67 4.55
CA ILE A 22 -21.37 -4.90 4.83
C ILE A 22 -22.11 -5.63 5.94
N ASN A 23 -22.77 -6.76 5.64
CA ASN A 23 -23.44 -7.52 6.68
C ASN A 23 -23.06 -9.00 6.65
N ALA A 24 -22.85 -9.48 7.85
CA ALA A 24 -22.62 -10.84 8.23
C ALA A 24 -23.97 -11.50 8.46
N ALA A 25 -24.34 -12.62 7.72
CA ALA A 25 -25.35 -13.79 7.57
C ALA A 25 -26.88 -13.86 7.17
N SER A 26 -27.20 -14.20 5.92
CA SER A 26 -28.47 -13.79 5.33
C SER A 26 -29.77 -14.59 5.46
N ALA A 27 -30.90 -13.87 5.44
CA ALA A 27 -32.22 -14.39 5.03
C ALA A 27 -33.07 -13.27 4.39
N TYR A 28 -34.25 -13.58 3.86
CA TYR A 28 -35.00 -12.64 3.03
C TYR A 28 -36.52 -12.65 3.30
N GLY A 29 -37.22 -11.57 2.94
CA GLY A 29 -38.64 -11.39 3.17
C GLY A 29 -39.31 -10.48 2.12
N LYS A 30 -40.63 -10.59 1.97
CA LYS A 30 -41.42 -9.81 1.01
C LYS A 30 -42.48 -8.99 1.73
N ILE A 31 -42.48 -7.67 1.56
CA ILE A 31 -43.49 -6.75 2.12
C ILE A 31 -43.97 -5.84 0.99
N ASN A 32 -45.29 -5.68 0.83
CA ASN A 32 -45.89 -4.78 -0.16
C ASN A 32 -45.33 -4.92 -1.60
N ASN A 33 -45.07 -6.17 -2.01
CA ASN A 33 -44.52 -6.52 -3.32
C ASN A 33 -43.04 -6.15 -3.57
N GLU A 34 -42.31 -5.74 -2.54
CA GLU A 34 -40.87 -5.53 -2.55
C GLU A 34 -40.14 -6.61 -1.74
N PHE A 35 -38.96 -7.01 -2.22
CA PHE A 35 -38.11 -8.04 -1.61
C PHE A 35 -36.99 -7.41 -0.78
N TYR A 36 -36.68 -8.04 0.35
CA TYR A 36 -35.68 -7.59 1.32
C TYR A 36 -34.77 -8.75 1.70
N ASP A 37 -33.45 -8.54 1.76
CA ASP A 37 -32.46 -9.50 2.27
C ASP A 37 -31.80 -8.92 3.55
N PHE A 38 -31.52 -9.74 4.57
CA PHE A 38 -30.84 -9.42 5.84
C PHE A 38 -29.58 -10.27 6.01
N ALA A 39 -28.72 -10.04 7.02
CA ALA A 39 -27.60 -10.93 7.39
C ALA A 39 -27.18 -11.01 8.92
N VAL A 40 -26.73 -12.16 9.54
CA VAL A 40 -26.04 -12.44 10.86
C VAL A 40 -24.78 -13.45 10.88
N GLY A 41 -23.49 -13.11 10.60
CA GLY A 41 -22.30 -14.03 10.55
C GLY A 41 -21.02 -13.78 9.66
N GLU A 42 -21.05 -13.37 8.37
CA GLU A 42 -19.82 -12.94 7.59
C GLU A 42 -19.93 -11.68 6.68
N MET A 43 -19.04 -10.70 6.84
CA MET A 43 -19.04 -9.42 6.09
C MET A 43 -19.13 -9.59 4.55
N VAL A 44 -20.32 -9.39 3.95
CA VAL A 44 -20.52 -9.39 2.48
C VAL A 44 -20.71 -7.96 1.97
N LEU A 45 -19.92 -7.54 0.98
CA LEU A 45 -20.20 -6.31 0.24
C LEU A 45 -21.38 -6.55 -0.70
N VAL A 46 -22.48 -5.81 -0.50
CA VAL A 46 -23.67 -5.88 -1.37
C VAL A 46 -23.78 -4.60 -2.19
N GLN A 47 -23.95 -4.76 -3.50
CA GLN A 47 -24.22 -3.68 -4.44
C GLN A 47 -25.65 -3.79 -4.97
N THR A 48 -26.43 -2.72 -4.81
CA THR A 48 -27.80 -2.64 -5.31
C THR A 48 -27.85 -1.66 -6.47
N PHE A 49 -28.36 -2.12 -7.61
CA PHE A 49 -28.71 -1.28 -8.75
C PHE A 49 -30.22 -1.12 -8.78
N GLN A 50 -30.68 0.12 -8.79
CA GLN A 50 -32.11 0.41 -8.86
C GLN A 50 -32.43 1.31 -10.06
N THR A 51 -33.48 0.95 -10.76
CA THR A 51 -34.18 1.78 -11.75
C THR A 51 -35.62 2.01 -11.26
N ASN A 52 -36.40 2.81 -11.99
CA ASN A 52 -37.77 3.18 -11.58
C ASN A 52 -38.72 1.99 -11.35
N SER A 53 -38.40 0.79 -11.86
CA SER A 53 -39.26 -0.39 -11.78
C SER A 53 -38.51 -1.70 -11.49
N LEU A 54 -37.20 -1.65 -11.25
CA LEU A 54 -36.40 -2.84 -10.99
C LEU A 54 -35.29 -2.54 -9.99
N SER A 55 -35.17 -3.40 -8.98
CA SER A 55 -34.04 -3.45 -8.06
C SER A 55 -33.30 -4.77 -8.26
N LEU A 56 -31.99 -4.69 -8.47
CA LEU A 56 -31.08 -5.83 -8.56
C LEU A 56 -30.05 -5.72 -7.45
N THR A 57 -30.02 -6.71 -6.56
CA THR A 57 -29.07 -6.79 -5.45
C THR A 57 -28.07 -7.91 -5.72
N GLN A 58 -26.77 -7.60 -5.76
CA GLN A 58 -25.69 -8.57 -5.91
C GLN A 58 -24.76 -8.54 -4.69
N GLY A 59 -24.49 -9.68 -4.08
CA GLY A 59 -23.49 -9.84 -3.02
C GLY A 59 -22.16 -10.39 -3.54
N PHE A 60 -21.05 -9.81 -3.11
CA PHE A 60 -19.70 -10.32 -3.36
C PHE A 60 -19.16 -11.05 -2.12
N LEU A 61 -18.98 -12.37 -2.21
CA LEU A 61 -18.31 -13.21 -1.18
C LEU A 61 -16.80 -13.23 -1.38
N GLN A 62 -16.18 -12.06 -1.56
CA GLN A 62 -14.72 -11.96 -1.67
C GLN A 62 -14.14 -11.33 -0.41
N PRO A 63 -13.05 -11.88 0.16
CA PRO A 63 -12.35 -11.22 1.26
C PRO A 63 -11.81 -9.87 0.78
N ILE A 64 -12.31 -8.80 1.36
CA ILE A 64 -11.73 -7.46 1.19
C ILE A 64 -10.42 -7.43 1.98
N ILE A 65 -9.31 -7.30 1.26
CA ILE A 65 -8.02 -6.96 1.86
C ILE A 65 -7.92 -5.44 1.84
N ILE A 66 -8.12 -4.80 2.99
CA ILE A 66 -7.76 -3.39 3.17
C ILE A 66 -6.24 -3.36 3.27
N SER A 67 -5.59 -3.11 2.14
CA SER A 67 -4.16 -2.81 2.13
C SER A 67 -3.98 -1.47 2.83
N GLN A 68 -3.57 -1.51 4.09
CA GLN A 68 -3.14 -0.31 4.81
C GLN A 68 -2.07 0.38 3.97
N ASN A 69 -2.10 1.72 3.89
CA ASN A 69 -1.12 2.55 3.19
C ASN A 69 0.29 1.98 3.40
N ALA A 70 0.78 1.24 2.41
CA ALA A 70 2.14 0.78 2.42
C ALA A 70 2.95 1.90 1.80
N ALA A 71 3.98 2.35 2.50
CA ALA A 71 4.94 3.28 1.93
C ALA A 71 5.42 2.72 0.58
N ASP A 72 5.20 3.47 -0.50
CA ASP A 72 5.72 3.17 -1.83
C ASP A 72 7.24 3.40 -1.85
N LEU A 73 7.94 2.49 -1.18
CA LEU A 73 9.38 2.48 -1.00
C LEU A 73 9.96 1.32 -1.79
N VAL A 74 11.00 1.62 -2.56
CA VAL A 74 11.75 0.61 -3.30
C VAL A 74 13.18 0.60 -2.79
N ILE A 75 13.61 -0.53 -2.24
CA ILE A 75 15.01 -0.76 -1.91
C ILE A 75 15.77 -0.89 -3.22
N ALA A 76 16.72 0.03 -3.48
CA ALA A 76 17.40 0.07 -4.77
C ALA A 76 18.25 -1.18 -4.98
N ASN A 77 18.96 -1.63 -3.94
CA ASN A 77 19.74 -2.86 -3.89
C ASN A 77 19.76 -3.41 -2.46
N ASN A 78 19.81 -4.74 -2.34
CA ASN A 78 19.92 -5.44 -1.05
C ASN A 78 21.40 -5.67 -0.64
N PHE A 79 22.34 -4.95 -1.25
CA PHE A 79 23.74 -4.95 -0.84
C PHE A 79 24.40 -3.59 -1.10
N ILE A 80 25.47 -3.31 -0.36
CA ILE A 80 26.38 -2.18 -0.59
C ILE A 80 27.83 -2.66 -0.73
N THR A 81 28.60 -1.91 -1.51
CA THR A 81 30.05 -2.08 -1.71
C THR A 81 30.74 -0.75 -1.47
N PRO A 82 31.00 -0.35 -0.21
CA PRO A 82 31.51 0.98 0.11
C PRO A 82 33.01 1.09 -0.19
N ASN A 83 33.34 1.14 -1.47
CA ASN A 83 34.69 1.23 -2.03
C ASN A 83 34.97 2.58 -2.69
N GLY A 84 33.97 3.47 -2.77
CA GLY A 84 34.10 4.80 -3.34
C GLY A 84 34.14 4.82 -4.87
N ASP A 85 33.68 3.76 -5.54
CA ASP A 85 33.65 3.70 -7.01
C ASP A 85 32.39 4.35 -7.63
N GLY A 86 31.49 4.86 -6.79
CA GLY A 86 30.22 5.50 -7.16
C GLY A 86 29.07 4.52 -7.36
N LYS A 87 29.28 3.21 -7.20
CA LYS A 87 28.28 2.17 -7.41
C LYS A 87 28.00 1.41 -6.13
N ASN A 88 26.76 1.46 -5.68
CA ASN A 88 26.29 0.75 -4.48
C ASN A 88 27.10 1.11 -3.22
N ASP A 89 27.71 2.31 -3.16
CA ASP A 89 28.45 2.75 -1.98
C ASP A 89 27.53 2.99 -0.77
N PHE A 90 26.26 3.33 -1.04
CA PHE A 90 25.29 3.70 -0.02
C PHE A 90 24.04 2.83 -0.07
N PHE A 91 23.38 2.71 1.08
CA PHE A 91 22.04 2.13 1.16
C PHE A 91 21.00 3.15 0.68
N VAL A 92 20.43 2.88 -0.49
CA VAL A 92 19.47 3.78 -1.15
C VAL A 92 18.06 3.19 -1.10
N VAL A 93 17.14 3.97 -0.53
CA VAL A 93 15.70 3.72 -0.49
C VAL A 93 15.03 4.78 -1.36
N LYS A 94 14.44 4.35 -2.48
CA LYS A 94 13.72 5.22 -3.42
C LYS A 94 12.31 5.47 -2.91
N GLY A 95 11.80 6.69 -3.09
CA GLY A 95 10.48 7.10 -2.61
C GLY A 95 10.49 7.60 -1.17
N LEU A 96 11.60 7.43 -0.43
CA LEU A 96 11.73 7.88 0.95
C LEU A 96 11.74 9.41 1.06
N GLU A 97 12.24 10.09 0.02
CA GLU A 97 12.27 11.55 -0.11
C GLU A 97 10.87 12.20 -0.09
N LYS A 98 9.80 11.44 -0.35
CA LYS A 98 8.41 11.90 -0.24
C LYS A 98 7.96 12.05 1.22
N TYR A 99 8.70 11.48 2.17
CA TYR A 99 8.33 11.40 3.58
C TYR A 99 9.36 12.13 4.45
N LEU A 100 9.11 13.40 4.77
CA LEU A 100 10.00 14.21 5.61
C LEU A 100 10.14 13.64 7.04
N SER A 101 9.09 13.00 7.55
CA SER A 101 9.12 12.27 8.81
C SER A 101 9.32 10.79 8.54
N ASN A 102 10.58 10.41 8.32
CA ASN A 102 11.01 9.02 8.22
C ASN A 102 12.13 8.74 9.22
N LYS A 103 12.28 7.48 9.62
CA LYS A 103 13.40 7.03 10.45
C LYS A 103 13.93 5.71 9.92
N VAL A 104 15.23 5.65 9.67
CA VAL A 104 15.94 4.43 9.28
C VAL A 104 16.83 3.99 10.43
N THR A 105 16.65 2.74 10.86
CA THR A 105 17.49 2.10 11.88
C THR A 105 18.06 0.82 11.30
N ILE A 106 19.37 0.60 11.47
CA ILE A 106 20.09 -0.57 10.98
C ILE A 106 20.73 -1.29 12.15
N PHE A 107 20.62 -2.61 12.13
CA PHE A 107 21.01 -3.52 13.18
C PHE A 107 22.01 -4.54 12.64
N ASP A 108 22.95 -4.97 13.49
CA ASP A 108 23.72 -6.17 13.22
C ASP A 108 22.91 -7.45 13.51
N ARG A 109 23.51 -8.61 13.22
CA ARG A 109 22.89 -9.92 13.48
C ARG A 109 22.56 -10.21 14.96
N ALA A 110 23.18 -9.48 15.89
CA ALA A 110 22.93 -9.61 17.32
C ALA A 110 21.83 -8.63 17.80
N GLY A 111 21.23 -7.85 16.89
CA GLY A 111 20.20 -6.87 17.19
C GLY A 111 20.74 -5.55 17.74
N ARG A 112 22.06 -5.31 17.69
CA ARG A 112 22.66 -4.03 18.11
C ARG A 112 22.49 -3.00 17.01
N VAL A 113 22.06 -1.79 17.38
CA VAL A 113 21.95 -0.67 16.44
C VAL A 113 23.35 -0.25 16.00
N VAL A 114 23.61 -0.32 14.70
CA VAL A 114 24.84 0.15 14.06
C VAL A 114 24.63 1.47 13.31
N TYR A 115 23.39 1.84 13.04
CA TYR A 115 23.06 3.14 12.45
C TYR A 115 21.62 3.53 12.78
N SER A 116 21.38 4.82 13.00
CA SER A 116 20.03 5.37 13.17
C SER A 116 20.01 6.81 12.71
N ALA A 117 19.10 7.13 11.79
CA ALA A 117 18.90 8.48 11.30
C ALA A 117 17.41 8.80 11.19
N SER A 118 17.04 10.01 11.61
CA SER A 118 15.75 10.62 11.28
C SER A 118 15.91 11.44 10.01
N ASN A 119 14.87 11.48 9.18
CA ASN A 119 14.90 12.06 7.84
C ASN A 119 16.11 11.57 7.03
N TYR A 120 16.19 10.26 6.84
CA TYR A 120 17.33 9.60 6.21
C TYR A 120 17.55 10.10 4.77
N GLN A 121 18.81 10.42 4.45
CA GLN A 121 19.21 11.08 3.20
C GLN A 121 19.91 10.13 2.22
N ASN A 122 19.68 8.81 2.33
CA ASN A 122 20.35 7.81 1.49
C ASN A 122 21.89 7.87 1.56
N ASN A 123 22.42 8.08 2.76
CA ASN A 123 23.83 8.39 3.02
C ASN A 123 24.54 7.39 3.95
N TRP A 124 23.94 6.26 4.29
CA TRP A 124 24.63 5.22 5.06
C TRP A 124 25.54 4.41 4.15
N ASP A 125 26.81 4.37 4.50
CA ASP A 125 27.95 3.84 3.75
C ASP A 125 28.50 2.54 4.34
N GLY A 126 27.82 1.93 5.32
CA GLY A 126 28.32 0.74 5.99
C GLY A 126 29.43 1.00 7.01
N TYR A 127 29.60 2.23 7.51
CA TYR A 127 30.50 2.52 8.61
C TYR A 127 29.75 2.64 9.94
N TYR A 128 30.43 2.26 11.02
CA TYR A 128 29.99 2.46 12.40
C TYR A 128 31.12 3.06 13.23
N ASN A 129 30.86 4.22 13.84
CA ASN A 129 31.86 4.97 14.63
C ASN A 129 33.18 5.20 13.89
N GLY A 130 33.10 5.52 12.59
CA GLY A 130 34.26 5.79 11.73
C GLY A 130 35.07 4.55 11.32
N ARG A 131 34.58 3.34 11.61
CA ARG A 131 35.20 2.09 11.18
C ARG A 131 34.29 1.35 10.19
N PRO A 132 34.88 0.69 9.17
CA PRO A 132 34.10 -0.15 8.27
C PRO A 132 33.47 -1.28 9.07
N LEU A 133 32.20 -1.55 8.80
CA LEU A 133 31.52 -2.73 9.33
C LEU A 133 32.11 -4.01 8.73
N ALA A 134 31.87 -5.15 9.38
CA ALA A 134 32.30 -6.43 8.81
C ALA A 134 31.44 -6.81 7.61
N GLU A 135 31.99 -7.62 6.69
CA GLU A 135 31.20 -8.30 5.67
C GLU A 135 30.18 -9.22 6.34
N ASP A 136 28.93 -8.78 6.39
CA ASP A 136 27.83 -9.52 6.99
C ASP A 136 26.50 -9.00 6.43
N THR A 137 25.43 -9.69 6.80
CA THR A 137 24.06 -9.22 6.59
C THR A 137 23.60 -8.44 7.81
N TYR A 138 23.12 -7.22 7.54
CA TYR A 138 22.52 -6.32 8.51
C TYR A 138 21.02 -6.26 8.26
N TYR A 139 20.27 -5.87 9.28
CA TYR A 139 18.82 -5.75 9.20
C TYR A 139 18.43 -4.28 9.32
N PHE A 140 17.40 -3.86 8.60
CA PHE A 140 16.91 -2.48 8.69
C PHE A 140 15.43 -2.43 9.03
N VAL A 141 15.05 -1.34 9.68
CA VAL A 141 13.68 -0.92 9.93
C VAL A 141 13.55 0.52 9.45
N ILE A 142 12.59 0.77 8.58
CA ILE A 142 12.22 2.07 8.06
C ILE A 142 10.83 2.38 8.57
N ASP A 143 10.72 3.34 9.47
CA ASP A 143 9.45 3.83 9.98
C ASP A 143 9.07 5.11 9.23
N VAL A 144 7.85 5.12 8.69
CA VAL A 144 7.24 6.26 8.02
C VAL A 144 5.90 6.54 8.69
N ASP A 145 5.79 7.66 9.40
CA ASP A 145 4.66 7.95 10.31
C ASP A 145 3.27 7.80 9.65
N SER A 146 3.16 8.12 8.35
CA SER A 146 1.91 8.08 7.59
C SER A 146 1.71 6.83 6.73
N ALA A 147 2.73 5.98 6.60
CA ALA A 147 2.76 4.90 5.61
C ALA A 147 3.32 3.56 6.16
N GLY A 148 3.48 3.48 7.48
CA GLY A 148 3.83 2.26 8.20
C GLY A 148 5.32 1.96 8.25
N THR A 149 5.62 0.71 8.58
CA THR A 149 6.98 0.23 8.82
C THR A 149 7.40 -0.77 7.76
N VAL A 150 8.55 -0.54 7.12
CA VAL A 150 9.19 -1.47 6.19
C VAL A 150 10.40 -2.11 6.88
N LYS A 151 10.54 -3.42 6.75
CA LYS A 151 11.66 -4.18 7.34
C LYS A 151 12.33 -5.03 6.27
N GLY A 152 13.62 -5.26 6.43
CA GLY A 152 14.39 -6.07 5.50
C GLY A 152 15.82 -6.26 5.93
N PHE A 153 16.66 -6.63 4.97
CA PHE A 153 18.09 -6.86 5.19
C PHE A 153 18.92 -6.16 4.11
N ILE A 154 20.17 -5.86 4.45
CA ILE A 154 21.16 -5.25 3.59
C ILE A 154 22.51 -5.92 3.85
N SER A 155 23.17 -6.40 2.80
CA SER A 155 24.50 -7.01 2.93
C SER A 155 25.61 -5.99 2.69
N VAL A 156 26.63 -5.97 3.54
CA VAL A 156 27.86 -5.19 3.31
C VAL A 156 28.90 -6.12 2.72
N LEU A 157 29.44 -5.77 1.56
CA LEU A 157 30.44 -6.57 0.83
C LEU A 157 31.65 -5.71 0.48
N TYR A 158 32.86 -6.22 0.70
CA TYR A 158 34.09 -5.62 0.23
C TYR A 158 34.66 -6.48 -0.91
N LYS A 159 34.87 -5.88 -2.08
CA LYS A 159 35.60 -6.57 -3.14
C LYS A 159 37.02 -6.86 -2.65
N LYS A 160 37.44 -8.12 -2.78
CA LYS A 160 38.83 -8.54 -2.60
C LYS A 160 39.65 -8.28 -3.85
#